data_AF-A0A924WV02-F1
#
_entry.id   AF-A0A924WV02-F1
#
_cell.length_a   1.000
_cell.length_b   1.000
_cell.length_c   1.000
_cell.angle_alpha   90.00
_cell.angle_beta   90.00
_cell.angle_gamma   90.00
#
_symmetry.space_group_name_H-M   'P 1'
#
loop_
_entity.id
_entity.type
_entity.pdbx_description
1 polymer ?
#
loop_
_entity_poly.entity_id
_entity_poly.type
_entity_poly.pdbx_seq_one_letter_code
_entity_poly.pdbx_strand_id
1 'polypeptide(L)' 'MSKRGRPKKAKVERRTNVLRIRLTQEERADLEAAAEKKSLDVSAWGRMVLLETARPAINQTGG' A
#
# COMPACT_ATOMS: atom_id res chain seq x y z
N MET A 1 -33.66 -12.32 10.97
CA MET A 1 -32.51 -11.89 10.12
C MET A 1 -32.24 -10.41 10.35
N SER A 2 -31.07 -10.05 10.88
CA SER A 2 -30.52 -8.70 10.69
C SER A 2 -29.02 -8.69 10.99
N LYS A 3 -28.21 -8.66 9.93
CA LYS A 3 -26.75 -8.51 9.98
C LYS A 3 -26.46 -7.09 10.49
N ARG A 4 -26.12 -6.95 11.77
CA ARG A 4 -25.53 -5.71 12.33
C ARG A 4 -24.14 -5.52 11.71
N GLY A 5 -24.08 -4.92 10.53
CA GLY A 5 -22.83 -4.45 9.94
C GLY A 5 -22.20 -3.39 10.85
N ARG A 6 -20.89 -3.48 11.07
CA ARG A 6 -20.12 -2.53 11.88
C ARG A 6 -20.36 -1.10 11.36
N PRO A 7 -20.72 -0.13 12.24
CA PRO A 7 -20.88 1.26 11.82
C PRO A 7 -19.61 1.76 11.12
N LYS A 8 -19.75 2.42 9.96
CA LYS A 8 -18.62 3.04 9.28
C LYS A 8 -18.05 4.12 10.21
N LYS A 9 -16.78 4.01 10.60
CA LYS A 9 -16.08 5.04 11.38
C LYS A 9 -16.20 6.41 10.71
N ALA A 10 -16.38 7.44 11.53
CA ALA A 10 -16.42 8.84 11.10
C ALA A 10 -15.15 9.21 10.31
N LYS A 11 -15.27 10.09 9.31
CA LYS A 11 -14.16 10.51 8.43
C LYS A 11 -12.94 11.00 9.21
N VAL A 12 -13.16 11.64 10.36
CA VAL A 12 -12.13 12.26 11.23
C VAL A 12 -11.26 11.21 11.96
N GLU A 13 -11.73 9.97 12.09
CA GLU A 13 -10.97 8.89 12.73
C GLU A 13 -10.14 8.04 11.74
N ARG A 14 -10.26 8.30 10.44
CA ARG A 14 -9.49 7.56 9.43
C ARG A 14 -8.12 8.20 9.28
N ARG A 15 -7.12 7.62 9.96
CA ARG A 15 -5.70 7.92 9.73
C ARG A 15 -5.27 7.39 8.36
N THR A 16 -5.68 8.06 7.28
CA THR A 16 -5.24 7.76 5.91
C THR A 16 -4.07 8.66 5.56
N ASN A 17 -2.85 8.13 5.70
CA ASN A 17 -1.68 8.71 5.05
C ASN A 17 -1.72 8.30 3.56
N VAL A 18 -1.59 9.27 2.67
CA VAL A 18 -1.68 9.07 1.22
C VAL A 18 -0.30 9.32 0.61
N LEU A 19 0.24 8.30 -0.06
CA LEU A 19 1.41 8.44 -0.91
C LEU A 19 0.92 8.67 -2.35
N ARG A 20 1.32 9.80 -2.97
CA ARG A 20 1.05 10.07 -4.38
C ARG A 20 2.34 9.94 -5.17
N ILE A 21 2.36 9.03 -6.12
CA ILE A 21 3.48 8.80 -7.04
C ILE A 21 2.99 9.17 -8.44
N ARG A 22 3.72 10.06 -9.11
CA ARG A 22 3.47 10.35 -10.53
C ARG A 22 4.16 9.27 -11.34
N LEU A 23 3.42 8.69 -12.26
CA LEU A 23 3.89 7.61 -13.13
C LEU A 23 3.57 7.99 -14.57
N THR A 24 4.49 7.66 -15.46
CA THR A 24 4.20 7.50 -16.89
C THR A 24 3.31 6.26 -17.10
N GLN A 25 2.77 6.12 -18.31
CA GLN A 25 1.95 4.96 -18.65
C GLN A 25 2.76 3.66 -18.64
N GLU A 26 4.02 3.72 -19.05
CA GLU A 26 4.95 2.59 -19.09
C GLU A 26 5.29 2.11 -17.68
N GLU A 27 5.70 3.03 -16.80
CA GLU A 27 5.97 2.69 -15.39
C GLU A 27 4.74 2.09 -14.72
N ARG A 28 3.54 2.61 -15.01
CA ARG A 28 2.30 2.04 -14.47
C ARG A 28 2.08 0.60 -14.94
N ALA A 29 2.29 0.32 -16.22
CA ALA A 29 2.15 -1.02 -16.78
C ALA A 29 3.13 -2.01 -16.14
N ASP A 30 4.38 -1.58 -15.90
CA ASP A 30 5.38 -2.40 -15.22
C ASP A 30 4.98 -2.75 -13.78
N LEU A 31 4.45 -1.77 -13.02
CA LEU A 31 3.96 -2.00 -11.67
C LEU A 31 2.74 -2.92 -11.63
N GLU A 32 1.81 -2.77 -12.60
CA GLU A 32 0.65 -3.65 -12.74
C GLU A 32 1.06 -5.09 -13.05
N ALA A 33 1.98 -5.29 -14.00
CA ALA A 33 2.50 -6.61 -14.33
C ALA A 33 3.26 -7.26 -13.16
N ALA A 34 4.03 -6.49 -12.39
CA ALA A 34 4.74 -6.99 -11.22
C ALA A 34 3.78 -7.40 -10.09
N ALA A 35 2.71 -6.62 -9.87
CA ALA A 35 1.69 -6.92 -8.88
C ALA A 35 0.86 -8.16 -9.27
N GLU A 36 0.53 -8.30 -10.56
CA GLU A 36 -0.19 -9.46 -11.11
C GLU A 36 0.58 -10.77 -10.89
N LYS A 37 1.90 -10.78 -11.09
CA LYS A 37 2.76 -11.95 -10.79
C LYS A 37 2.69 -12.41 -9.33
N LYS A 38 2.26 -11.53 -8.42
CA LYS A 38 2.07 -11.81 -7.00
C LYS A 38 0.59 -11.97 -6.62
N SER A 39 -0.32 -11.93 -7.59
CA SER A 39 -1.77 -11.94 -7.39
C SER A 39 -2.25 -10.84 -6.44
N LEU A 40 -1.63 -9.66 -6.53
CA LEU A 40 -1.93 -8.49 -5.70
C LEU A 40 -2.33 -7.30 -6.57
N ASP A 41 -3.05 -6.34 -5.98
CA ASP A 41 -3.19 -5.01 -6.59
C ASP A 41 -1.90 -4.19 -6.40
N VAL A 42 -1.70 -3.18 -7.25
CA VAL A 42 -0.49 -2.33 -7.23
C VAL A 42 -0.28 -1.65 -5.87
N SER A 43 -1.35 -1.30 -5.16
CA SER A 43 -1.24 -0.62 -3.86
C SER A 43 -0.78 -1.56 -2.74
N ALA A 44 -1.27 -2.79 -2.72
CA ALA A 44 -0.93 -3.84 -1.78
C ALA A 44 0.49 -4.32 -2.03
N TRP A 45 0.83 -4.60 -3.29
CA TRP A 45 2.16 -4.98 -3.71
C TRP A 45 3.17 -3.84 -3.46
N GLY A 46 2.86 -2.61 -3.87
CA GLY A 46 3.71 -1.45 -3.63
C GLY A 46 3.96 -1.20 -2.13
N ARG A 47 2.92 -1.34 -1.29
CA ARG A 47 3.08 -1.25 0.17
C ARG A 47 4.02 -2.33 0.71
N MET A 48 3.90 -3.56 0.24
CA MET A 48 4.77 -4.67 0.65
C MET A 48 6.24 -4.35 0.33
N VAL A 49 6.52 -3.99 -0.93
CA VAL A 49 7.88 -3.65 -1.39
C VAL A 49 8.46 -2.48 -0.59
N LEU A 50 7.71 -1.39 -0.41
CA LEU A 50 8.18 -0.23 0.36
C LEU A 50 8.55 -0.58 1.80
N LEU A 51 7.77 -1.45 2.45
CA LEU A 51 8.04 -1.86 3.83
C LEU A 51 9.20 -2.85 3.94
N GLU A 52 9.36 -3.74 2.96
CA GLU A 52 10.52 -4.64 2.87
C GLU A 52 11.83 -3.86 2.73
N THR A 53 11.83 -2.78 1.95
CA THR A 53 13.00 -1.90 1.82
C THR A 53 13.22 -1.00 3.04
N ALA A 54 12.16 -0.44 3.61
CA ALA A 54 12.29 0.52 4.71
C ALA A 54 12.78 -0.12 6.02
N ARG A 55 12.35 -1.36 6.33
CA ARG A 55 12.67 -2.02 7.61
C ARG A 55 14.17 -2.19 7.86
N PRO A 56 15.00 -2.70 6.91
CA PRO A 56 16.44 -2.76 7.08
C PRO A 56 17.08 -1.38 7.23
N ALA A 57 16.64 -0.38 6.46
CA ALA A 57 17.21 0.96 6.49
C ALA A 57 17.06 1.64 7.87
N ILE A 58 15.93 1.40 8.54
CA ILE A 58 15.70 1.90 9.91
C ILE A 58 16.60 1.18 10.92
N ASN A 59 16.81 -0.14 10.74
CA ASN A 59 17.60 -0.95 11.66
C ASN A 59 19.13 -0.76 11.50
N GLN A 60 19.60 -0.19 10.38
CA GLN A 60 21.02 0.10 10.13
C GLN A 60 21.48 1.45 10.69
N THR A 61 20.56 2.31 11.16
CA THR A 61 20.89 3.64 11.71
C THR A 61 21.05 3.61 13.25
N GLY A 62 21.53 2.47 13.77
CA GLY A 62 21.75 2.23 15.21
C GLY A 62 23.14 1.69 15.51
N GLY A 63 24.16 2.18 14.81
CA GLY A 63 25.58 1.89 15.05
C GLY A 63 26.36 3.17 15.35
#